data_AF-A0A6G3WWY2-F1
#
_entry.id   AF-A0A6G3WWY2-F1
#
_cell.length_a   1.000
_cell.length_b   1.000
_cell.length_c   1.000
_cell.angle_alpha   90.00
_cell.angle_beta   90.00
_cell.angle_gamma   90.00
#
_symmetry.space_group_name_H-M   'P 1'
#
loop_
_entity.id
_entity.type
_entity.pdbx_description
1 polymer ?
#
loop_
_entity_poly.entity_id
_entity_poly.type
_entity_poly.pdbx_seq_one_letter_code
_entity_poly.pdbx_strand_id
1 'polypeptide(L)' 'LGLSVGLRGEVGKNTELRTAGTRPAGELYTGVLYDALGLASLEADARRRAAKSLLVFSGLWGAVRIGDRIPPYR' A
#
# COMPACT_ATOMS: atom_id res chain seq x y z
N LEU A 1 -13.48 12.25 -11.30
CA LEU A 1 -13.10 11.21 -10.32
C LEU A 1 -14.27 10.70 -9.46
N GLY A 2 -15.47 11.30 -9.46
CA GLY A 2 -16.61 10.76 -8.69
C GLY A 2 -16.39 10.70 -7.17
N LEU A 3 -15.49 11.55 -6.65
CA LEU A 3 -15.05 11.47 -5.25
C LEU A 3 -16.04 12.16 -4.32
N SER A 4 -16.32 11.51 -3.19
CA SER A 4 -17.03 12.11 -2.07
C SER A 4 -16.26 13.32 -1.53
N VAL A 5 -16.96 14.22 -0.83
CA VAL A 5 -16.36 15.44 -0.23
C VAL A 5 -15.18 15.09 0.66
N GLY A 6 -15.26 13.97 1.41
CA GLY A 6 -14.18 13.50 2.28
C GLY A 6 -12.92 13.02 1.55
N LEU A 7 -13.01 12.60 0.28
CA LEU A 7 -11.85 12.14 -0.49
C LEU A 7 -11.10 13.28 -1.21
N ARG A 8 -11.65 14.49 -1.27
CA ARG A 8 -10.98 15.62 -1.96
C ARG A 8 -9.68 16.04 -1.27
N GLY A 9 -9.63 16.03 0.06
CA GLY A 9 -8.40 16.33 0.82
C GLY A 9 -7.31 15.27 0.62
N GLU A 10 -7.70 14.01 0.40
CA GLU A 10 -6.77 12.90 0.18
C GLU A 10 -6.04 13.01 -1.17
N VAL A 11 -6.67 13.57 -2.20
CA VAL A 11 -6.00 13.84 -3.50
C VAL A 11 -4.88 14.86 -3.34
N GLY A 12 -5.01 15.81 -2.39
CA GLY A 12 -3.95 16.78 -2.09
C GLY A 12 -2.63 16.11 -1.70
N LYS A 13 -2.67 14.94 -1.05
CA LYS A 13 -1.45 14.20 -0.68
C LYS A 13 -0.63 13.75 -1.91
N ASN A 14 -1.28 13.62 -3.07
CA ASN A 14 -0.59 13.23 -4.30
C ASN A 14 0.35 14.33 -4.83
N THR A 15 0.17 15.58 -4.41
CA THR A 15 1.06 16.68 -4.86
C THR A 15 2.40 16.66 -4.13
N GLU A 16 2.46 16.02 -2.96
CA GLU A 16 3.63 16.01 -2.08
C GLU A 16 4.41 14.68 -2.12
N LEU A 17 4.08 13.78 -3.05
CA LEU A 17 4.66 12.41 -3.10
C LEU A 17 6.19 12.39 -3.16
N ARG A 18 6.81 13.42 -3.74
CA ARG A 18 8.28 13.51 -3.86
C ARG A 18 8.98 13.78 -2.52
N THR A 19 8.28 14.37 -1.56
CA THR A 19 8.84 14.74 -0.24
C THR A 19 8.17 14.01 0.91
N ALA A 20 7.05 13.32 0.67
CA ALA A 20 6.35 12.54 1.67
C ALA A 20 7.22 11.37 2.20
N GLY A 21 7.05 11.08 3.49
CA GLY A 21 7.63 9.88 4.10
C GLY A 21 7.05 8.60 3.47
N THR A 22 7.82 7.52 3.52
CA THR A 22 7.44 6.24 2.91
C THR A 22 7.18 5.16 3.95
N ARG A 23 6.32 4.21 3.59
CA ARG A 23 6.03 3.00 4.39
C ARG A 23 6.02 1.78 3.49
N PRO A 24 6.25 0.57 4.02
CA PRO A 24 6.08 -0.66 3.25
C PRO A 24 4.69 -0.75 2.63
N ALA A 25 4.61 -1.13 1.37
CA ALA A 25 3.34 -1.23 0.63
C ALA A 25 2.30 -2.11 1.35
N GLY A 26 2.75 -3.20 1.99
CA GLY A 26 1.89 -4.11 2.76
C GLY A 26 1.22 -3.47 3.98
N GLU A 27 1.63 -2.28 4.40
CA GLU A 27 0.98 -1.49 5.47
C GLU A 27 0.07 -0.39 4.95
N LEU A 28 0.13 -0.07 3.65
CA LEU A 28 -0.62 1.03 3.04
C LEU A 28 -1.94 0.56 2.44
N TYR A 29 -1.96 -0.66 1.90
CA TYR A 29 -3.15 -1.25 1.32
C TYR A 29 -3.95 -1.99 2.38
N THR A 30 -5.20 -1.58 2.56
CA THR A 30 -6.12 -2.10 3.58
C THR A 30 -7.46 -2.48 2.97
N GLY A 31 -8.27 -3.22 3.72
CA GLY A 31 -9.61 -3.66 3.33
C GLY A 31 -9.70 -5.19 3.29
N VAL A 32 -10.91 -5.69 3.00
CA VAL A 32 -11.30 -7.09 3.21
C VAL A 32 -10.27 -8.11 2.71
N LEU A 33 -9.72 -7.92 1.51
CA LEU A 33 -8.69 -8.81 0.96
C LEU A 33 -7.39 -8.80 1.80
N TYR A 34 -6.91 -7.62 2.16
CA TYR A 34 -5.66 -7.45 2.92
C TYR A 34 -5.82 -7.87 4.37
N ASP A 35 -7.00 -7.65 4.95
CA ASP A 35 -7.33 -8.09 6.29
C ASP A 35 -7.36 -9.63 6.35
N ALA A 36 -7.98 -10.28 5.36
CA ALA A 36 -8.01 -11.73 5.24
C ALA A 36 -6.62 -12.35 4.97
N LEU A 37 -5.74 -11.64 4.23
CA LEU A 37 -4.35 -12.07 4.04
C LEU A 37 -3.57 -12.11 5.37
N GLY A 38 -3.93 -11.28 6.35
CA GLY A 38 -3.34 -11.33 7.69
C GLY A 38 -1.82 -11.14 7.68
N LEU A 39 -1.30 -10.25 6.83
CA LEU A 39 0.15 -10.18 6.56
C LEU A 39 0.99 -9.97 7.84
N ALA A 40 0.46 -9.23 8.82
CA ALA A 40 1.12 -8.96 10.09
C ALA A 40 1.15 -10.16 11.06
N SER A 41 0.26 -11.15 10.87
CA SER A 41 0.19 -12.36 11.71
C SER A 41 0.92 -13.56 11.09
N LEU A 42 1.57 -13.40 9.93
CA LEU A 42 2.35 -14.46 9.32
C LEU A 42 3.61 -14.78 10.14
N GLU A 43 3.83 -16.09 10.36
CA GLU A 43 5.10 -16.62 10.86
C GLU A 43 6.29 -16.18 10.01
N ALA A 44 7.48 -16.12 10.60
CA ALA A 44 8.67 -15.53 9.98
C ALA A 44 9.00 -16.10 8.58
N ASP A 45 8.83 -17.41 8.39
CA ASP A 45 9.06 -18.09 7.10
C ASP A 45 7.99 -17.77 6.05
N ALA A 46 6.73 -17.67 6.46
CA ALA A 46 5.65 -17.24 5.58
C ALA A 46 5.82 -15.78 5.19
N ARG A 47 6.16 -14.91 6.15
CA ARG A 47 6.43 -13.49 5.92
C ARG A 47 7.60 -13.28 4.95
N ARG A 48 8.69 -14.03 5.09
CA ARG A 48 9.84 -13.97 4.16
C ARG A 48 9.45 -14.41 2.74
N ARG A 49 8.64 -15.46 2.60
CA ARG A 49 8.11 -15.91 1.30
C ARG A 49 7.18 -14.87 0.70
N ALA A 50 6.29 -14.31 1.51
CA ALA A 50 5.37 -13.25 1.10
C ALA A 50 6.13 -12.04 0.54
N ALA A 51 7.20 -11.61 1.23
CA ALA A 51 8.02 -10.47 0.79
C ALA A 51 8.68 -10.69 -0.59
N LYS A 52 8.96 -11.93 -0.95
CA LYS A 52 9.59 -12.30 -2.22
C LYS A 52 8.61 -12.64 -3.34
N SER A 53 7.36 -12.95 -3.01
CA SER A 53 6.44 -13.59 -3.96
C SER A 53 5.16 -12.80 -4.19
N LEU A 54 4.72 -11.99 -3.23
CA LEU A 54 3.50 -11.21 -3.36
C LEU A 54 3.76 -9.88 -4.06
N LEU A 55 2.88 -9.56 -5.00
CA LEU A 55 2.83 -8.29 -5.70
C LEU A 55 1.46 -7.65 -5.51
N VAL A 56 1.45 -6.35 -5.30
CA VAL A 56 0.25 -5.51 -5.31
C VAL A 56 0.27 -4.66 -6.56
N PHE A 57 -0.82 -4.66 -7.31
CA PHE A 57 -1.00 -3.79 -8.47
C PHE A 57 -1.54 -2.43 -8.02
N SER A 58 -0.75 -1.40 -8.27
CA SER A 58 -0.98 0.00 -7.97
C SER A 58 -1.15 0.77 -9.28
N GLY A 59 -2.20 1.58 -9.36
CA GLY A 59 -2.41 2.46 -10.53
C GLY A 59 -1.29 3.50 -10.71
N LEU A 60 -0.64 3.92 -9.62
CA LEU A 60 0.42 4.93 -9.66
C LEU A 60 1.82 4.31 -9.76
N TRP A 61 2.05 3.21 -9.04
CA TRP A 61 3.40 2.62 -8.88
C TRP A 61 3.61 1.34 -9.69
N GLY A 62 2.63 0.90 -10.49
CA GLY A 62 2.71 -0.35 -11.23
C GLY A 62 2.58 -1.56 -10.30
N ALA A 63 3.45 -2.57 -10.43
CA ALA A 63 3.46 -3.71 -9.52
C ALA A 63 4.54 -3.52 -8.44
N VAL A 64 4.13 -3.55 -7.16
CA VAL A 64 5.04 -3.38 -6.02
C VAL A 64 5.01 -4.60 -5.11
N ARG A 65 6.14 -4.92 -4.48
CA ARG A 65 6.23 -5.95 -3.44
C ARG A 65 5.72 -5.39 -2.13
N ILE A 66 5.24 -6.26 -1.24
CA ILE A 66 4.73 -5.85 0.08
C ILE A 66 5.77 -5.11 0.95
N GLY A 67 7.07 -5.30 0.68
CA GLY A 67 8.17 -4.62 1.38
C GLY A 67 8.64 -3.31 0.73
N ASP A 68 8.16 -2.99 -0.47
CA ASP A 68 8.59 -1.78 -1.18
C ASP A 68 8.09 -0.55 -0.43
N ARG A 69 8.99 0.41 -0.22
CA ARG A 69 8.66 1.65 0.50
C ARG A 69 8.13 2.69 -0.47
N ILE A 70 6.85 3.02 -0.34
CA ILE A 70 6.17 4.03 -1.16
C ILE A 70 5.46 5.05 -0.24
N PRO A 71 5.24 6.28 -0.70
CA PRO A 71 4.43 7.24 0.04
C PRO A 71 2.94 6.86 -0.04
N PRO A 72 2.14 7.19 0.99
CA PRO A 72 0.69 7.05 0.92
C PRO A 72 0.12 7.99 -0.15
N TYR A 73 -0.84 7.49 -0.92
CA TYR A 73 -1.49 8.22 -2.02
C TYR A 73 -2.95 7.77 -2.13
N ARG A 74 -3.78 8.52 -2.86
CA ARG A 74 -5.19 8.20 -3.10
C ARG A 74 -5.66 8.57 -4.50
#